data_AF-A0A6J5CHP0-F1
#
_entry.id   AF-A0A6J5CHP0-F1
#
_cell.length_a   1.000
_cell.length_b   1.000
_cell.length_c   1.000
_cell.angle_alpha   90.00
_cell.angle_beta   90.00
_cell.angle_gamma   90.00
#
_symmetry.space_group_name_H-M   'P 1'
#
loop_
_entity.id
_entity.type
_entity.pdbx_description
1 polymer ?
#
loop_
_entity_poly.entity_id
_entity_poly.type
_entity_poly.pdbx_seq_one_letter_code
_entity_poly.pdbx_strand_id
1 'polypeptide(L)'
;MPQATALTSLVNQAPFNQLIGGAYSTIWIQKKGNGYAVSGRSKADESVMSLTAVGAPALVIDLDGVLGGGDTVDVKVGGAAYGITKTPIGGGTEYIVTEHARIPPSARGIPTIII
;
A
#
# COMPACT_ATOMS: atom_id res chain seq x y z
N MET A 1 -4.34 3.67 18.68
CA MET A 1 -5.10 3.96 17.44
C MET A 1 -4.97 2.76 16.51
N PRO A 2 -6.06 2.10 16.08
CA PRO A 2 -6.01 0.89 15.26
C PRO A 2 -5.20 1.05 13.95
N GLN A 3 -5.34 2.20 13.29
CA GLN A 3 -4.61 2.56 12.06
C GLN A 3 -3.09 2.56 12.22
N ALA A 4 -2.57 3.09 13.34
CA ALA A 4 -1.13 3.11 13.60
C ALA A 4 -0.59 1.68 13.82
N THR A 5 -1.36 0.81 14.47
CA THR A 5 -0.95 -0.59 14.67
C THR A 5 -0.92 -1.34 13.34
N ALA A 6 -1.94 -1.12 12.50
CA ALA A 6 -2.00 -1.69 11.15
C ALA A 6 -0.84 -1.20 10.27
N LEU A 7 -0.46 0.08 10.37
CA LEU A 7 0.69 0.60 9.64
C LEU A 7 2.00 -0.06 10.12
N THR A 8 2.20 -0.22 11.44
CA THR A 8 3.38 -0.92 11.98
C THR A 8 3.46 -2.36 11.46
N SER A 9 2.34 -3.07 11.38
CA SER A 9 2.30 -4.42 10.80
C SER A 9 2.64 -4.40 9.31
N LEU A 10 2.01 -3.49 8.56
CA LEU A 10 2.17 -3.36 7.10
C LEU A 10 3.63 -3.12 6.70
N VAL A 11 4.33 -2.21 7.39
CA VAL A 11 5.72 -1.85 7.04
C VAL A 11 6.71 -3.02 7.16
N ASN A 12 6.35 -4.04 7.94
CA ASN A 12 7.17 -5.23 8.15
C ASN A 12 6.78 -6.40 7.23
N GLN A 13 5.69 -6.29 6.46
CA GLN A 13 5.22 -7.37 5.58
C GLN A 13 5.77 -7.23 4.17
N ALA A 14 6.13 -8.37 3.57
CA ALA A 14 6.41 -8.44 2.14
C ALA A 14 5.09 -8.40 1.36
N PRO A 15 5.02 -7.67 0.22
CA PRO A 15 6.12 -6.94 -0.41
C PRO A 15 6.24 -5.46 -0.01
N PHE A 16 5.44 -4.95 0.93
CA PHE A 16 5.49 -3.54 1.34
C PHE A 16 6.86 -3.12 1.89
N ASN A 17 7.52 -4.01 2.63
CA ASN A 17 8.90 -3.81 3.09
C ASN A 17 9.91 -3.67 1.92
N GLN A 18 9.64 -4.25 0.75
CA GLN A 18 10.46 -4.12 -0.46
C GLN A 18 10.22 -2.79 -1.17
N LEU A 19 9.02 -2.23 -1.06
CA LEU A 19 8.74 -0.83 -1.46
C LEU A 19 9.55 0.14 -0.58
N ILE A 20 9.51 -0.06 0.75
CA ILE A 20 10.29 0.77 1.70
C ILE A 20 11.80 0.60 1.47
N GLY A 21 12.25 -0.63 1.24
CA GLY A 21 13.64 -0.95 0.92
C GLY A 21 14.11 -0.44 -0.45
N GLY A 22 13.24 0.19 -1.23
CA GLY A 22 13.58 0.83 -2.49
C GLY A 22 13.71 -0.11 -3.70
N ALA A 23 13.21 -1.35 -3.62
CA ALA A 23 13.19 -2.26 -4.76
C ALA A 23 12.07 -1.91 -5.77
N TYR A 24 10.93 -1.45 -5.26
CA TYR A 24 9.75 -1.12 -6.05
C TYR A 24 9.32 0.34 -5.83
N SER A 25 8.73 0.95 -6.85
CA SER A 25 8.13 2.31 -6.78
C SER A 25 6.62 2.25 -6.57
N THR A 26 5.99 1.16 -7.00
CA THR A 26 4.56 0.91 -6.83
C THR A 26 4.31 -0.58 -6.63
N ILE A 27 3.35 -0.91 -5.77
CA ILE A 27 2.85 -2.27 -5.57
C ILE A 27 1.33 -2.27 -5.75
N TRP A 28 0.83 -3.23 -6.51
CA TRP A 28 -0.59 -3.51 -6.67
C TRP A 28 -0.94 -4.84 -6.03
N ILE A 29 -2.02 -4.87 -5.28
CA ILE A 29 -2.59 -6.07 -4.69
C ILE A 29 -4.04 -6.16 -5.13
N GLN A 30 -4.34 -7.13 -6.00
CA GLN A 30 -5.70 -7.41 -6.45
C GLN A 30 -6.27 -8.56 -5.64
N LYS A 31 -7.39 -8.32 -4.96
CA LYS A 31 -8.21 -9.35 -4.31
C LYS A 31 -9.42 -9.63 -5.20
N LYS A 32 -9.51 -10.85 -5.75
CA LYS A 32 -10.64 -11.31 -6.59
C LYS A 32 -11.14 -12.66 -6.10
N GLY A 33 -12.42 -12.76 -5.75
CA GLY A 33 -12.96 -13.96 -5.11
C GLY A 33 -12.12 -14.37 -3.89
N ASN A 34 -11.60 -15.60 -3.89
CA ASN A 34 -10.71 -16.13 -2.85
C ASN A 34 -9.21 -15.99 -3.20
N GLY A 35 -8.88 -15.37 -4.33
CA GLY A 35 -7.52 -15.24 -4.84
C GLY A 35 -6.92 -13.85 -4.64
N TYR A 36 -5.59 -13.82 -4.55
CA TYR A 36 -4.80 -12.59 -4.47
C TYR A 36 -3.75 -12.62 -5.57
N ALA A 37 -3.63 -11.53 -6.30
CA ALA A 37 -2.53 -11.29 -7.23
C ALA A 37 -1.75 -10.07 -6.74
N VAL A 38 -0.43 -10.18 -6.69
CA VAL A 38 0.45 -9.11 -6.22
C VAL A 38 1.46 -8.81 -7.30
N SER A 39 1.64 -7.55 -7.62
CA SER A 39 2.62 -7.10 -8.62
C SER A 39 3.34 -5.85 -8.14
N GLY A 40 4.56 -5.65 -8.62
CA GLY A 40 5.39 -4.50 -8.28
C GLY A 40 6.03 -3.90 -9.52
N ARG A 41 6.16 -2.58 -9.54
CA ARG A 41 6.95 -1.84 -10.52
C ARG A 41 8.35 -1.63 -9.96
N SER A 42 9.33 -2.26 -10.59
CA SER A 42 10.74 -2.13 -10.24
C SER A 42 11.20 -0.67 -10.37
N LYS A 43 12.01 -0.20 -9.43
CA LYS A 43 12.67 1.10 -9.54
C LYS A 43 13.87 1.10 -10.48
N ALA A 44 14.48 -0.06 -10.68
CA ALA A 44 15.72 -0.17 -11.44
C ALA A 44 15.49 -0.01 -12.94
N ASP A 45 14.37 -0.56 -13.44
CA ASP A 45 14.09 -0.68 -14.87
C ASP A 45 12.61 -0.43 -15.23
N GLU A 46 11.80 0.03 -14.28
CA GLU A 46 10.37 0.31 -14.45
C GLU A 46 9.51 -0.90 -14.88
N SER A 47 10.10 -2.10 -14.90
CA SER A 47 9.40 -3.33 -15.27
C SER A 47 8.33 -3.67 -14.24
N VAL A 48 7.18 -4.15 -14.70
CA VAL A 48 6.11 -4.67 -13.84
C VAL A 48 6.27 -6.17 -13.75
N MET A 49 6.43 -6.68 -12.54
CA MET A 49 6.59 -8.11 -12.28
C MET A 49 5.59 -8.62 -11.25
N SER A 50 5.21 -9.89 -11.40
CA SER A 50 4.42 -10.59 -10.41
C SER A 50 5.29 -10.87 -9.18
N LEU A 51 4.75 -10.57 -8.00
CA LEU A 51 5.38 -10.83 -6.71
C LEU A 51 4.72 -12.02 -6.05
N THR A 52 5.38 -12.59 -5.05
CA THR A 52 4.77 -13.63 -4.23
C THR A 52 3.53 -13.09 -3.51
N ALA A 53 2.41 -13.80 -3.64
CA ALA A 53 1.18 -13.48 -2.91
C ALA A 53 1.11 -14.17 -1.54
N VAL A 54 2.22 -14.77 -1.08
CA VAL A 54 2.30 -15.36 0.26
C VAL A 54 2.08 -14.28 1.31
N GLY A 55 1.07 -14.45 2.17
CA GLY A 55 0.70 -13.46 3.18
C GLY A 55 -0.25 -12.36 2.69
N ALA A 56 -0.70 -12.40 1.43
CA ALA A 56 -1.64 -11.40 0.89
C ALA A 56 -2.95 -11.20 1.69
N PRO A 57 -3.55 -12.23 2.33
CA PRO A 57 -4.67 -12.01 3.22
C PRO A 57 -4.36 -11.06 4.39
N ALA A 58 -3.18 -11.19 5.00
CA ALA A 58 -2.75 -10.34 6.11
C ALA A 58 -2.45 -8.90 5.64
N LEU A 59 -1.78 -8.76 4.50
CA LEU A 59 -1.53 -7.45 3.87
C LEU A 59 -2.82 -6.68 3.65
N VAL A 60 -3.86 -7.34 3.11
CA VAL A 60 -5.14 -6.68 2.85
C VAL A 60 -5.83 -6.25 4.15
N ILE A 61 -5.76 -7.05 5.21
CA ILE A 61 -6.30 -6.68 6.53
C ILE A 61 -5.58 -5.44 7.06
N ASP A 62 -4.25 -5.40 6.96
CA ASP A 62 -3.47 -4.26 7.42
C ASP A 62 -3.72 -3.02 6.55
N LEU A 63 -3.81 -3.16 5.23
CA LEU A 63 -4.16 -2.07 4.32
C LEU A 63 -5.54 -1.49 4.62
N ASP A 64 -6.55 -2.35 4.83
CA ASP A 64 -7.89 -1.92 5.25
C ASP A 64 -7.86 -1.22 6.63
N GLY A 65 -7.03 -1.74 7.54
CA GLY A 65 -6.81 -1.14 8.85
C GLY A 65 -6.17 0.25 8.77
N VAL A 66 -5.19 0.45 7.88
CA VAL A 66 -4.52 1.73 7.61
C VAL A 66 -5.46 2.72 6.95
N LEU A 67 -6.26 2.27 5.97
CA LEU A 67 -7.25 3.09 5.28
C LEU A 67 -8.38 3.56 6.21
N GLY A 68 -8.73 2.77 7.22
CA GLY A 68 -9.70 3.16 8.24
C GLY A 68 -11.09 3.51 7.68
N GLY A 69 -11.47 2.89 6.56
CA GLY A 69 -12.72 3.16 5.86
C GLY A 69 -12.66 4.23 4.77
N GLY A 70 -11.51 4.89 4.57
CA GLY A 70 -11.28 5.77 3.42
C GLY A 70 -10.82 5.03 2.17
N ASP A 71 -10.92 5.68 1.02
CA ASP A 71 -10.44 5.14 -0.26
C ASP A 71 -8.95 5.45 -0.52
N THR A 72 -8.39 6.48 0.12
CA THR A 72 -6.98 6.83 -0.01
C THR A 72 -6.45 7.45 1.28
N VAL A 73 -5.23 7.09 1.65
CA VAL A 73 -4.49 7.66 2.78
C VAL A 73 -3.03 7.85 2.43
N ASP A 74 -2.48 9.00 2.83
CA ASP A 74 -1.04 9.25 2.79
C ASP A 74 -0.41 8.90 4.14
N VAL A 75 0.68 8.14 4.08
CA VAL A 75 1.44 7.69 5.25
C VAL A 75 2.91 8.08 5.10
N LYS A 76 3.57 8.31 6.24
CA LYS A 76 5.01 8.54 6.29
C LYS A 76 5.69 7.39 7.01
N VAL A 77 6.66 6.75 6.36
CA VAL A 77 7.41 5.61 6.91
C VAL A 77 8.89 5.86 6.66
N GLY A 78 9.71 5.80 7.73
CA GLY A 78 11.17 5.95 7.60
C GLY A 78 11.62 7.27 6.95
N GLY A 79 10.79 8.32 7.01
CA GLY A 79 11.06 9.62 6.38
C GLY A 79 10.47 9.80 4.98
N ALA A 80 10.08 8.73 4.29
CA ALA A 80 9.49 8.76 2.95
C ALA A 80 7.96 8.76 3.00
N ALA A 81 7.32 9.35 1.99
CA ALA A 81 5.87 9.44 1.87
C ALA A 81 5.33 8.41 0.86
N TYR A 82 4.27 7.72 1.26
CA TYR A 82 3.59 6.71 0.48
C TYR A 82 2.09 7.00 0.44
N GLY A 83 1.49 6.85 -0.74
CA GLY A 83 0.03 6.86 -0.90
C GLY A 83 -0.48 5.42 -0.95
N ILE A 84 -1.50 5.12 -0.13
CA ILE A 84 -2.23 3.86 -0.15
C ILE A 84 -3.64 4.17 -0.66
N THR A 85 -4.02 3.56 -1.77
CA THR A 85 -5.34 3.72 -2.40
C THR A 85 -6.02 2.37 -2.50
N LYS A 86 -7.33 2.35 -2.25
CA LYS A 86 -8.22 1.22 -2.48
C LYS A 86 -9.21 1.59 -3.56
N THR A 87 -9.32 0.74 -4.58
CA THR A 87 -10.22 0.97 -5.72
C THR A 87 -11.00 -0.30 -6.07
N PRO A 88 -12.32 -0.20 -6.35
CA PRO A 88 -13.07 -1.34 -6.86
C PRO A 88 -12.62 -1.69 -8.29
N ILE A 89 -12.53 -2.99 -8.58
CA ILE A 89 -12.23 -3.51 -9.92
C ILE A 89 -13.27 -4.56 -10.32
N GLY A 90 -13.34 -4.91 -11.60
CA GLY A 90 -14.22 -5.99 -12.07
C GLY A 90 -13.96 -7.30 -11.31
N GLY A 91 -14.93 -7.70 -10.48
CA GLY A 91 -14.86 -8.93 -9.68
C GLY A 91 -14.00 -8.85 -8.41
N GLY A 92 -13.66 -7.66 -7.92
CA GLY A 92 -12.83 -7.54 -6.72
C GLY A 92 -12.44 -6.12 -6.30
N THR A 93 -11.31 -6.04 -5.60
CA THR A 93 -10.72 -4.79 -5.11
C THR A 93 -9.23 -4.78 -5.43
N GLU A 94 -8.71 -3.64 -5.84
CA GLU A 94 -7.28 -3.40 -5.98
C GLU A 94 -6.81 -2.41 -4.91
N TYR A 95 -5.69 -2.75 -4.28
CA TYR A 95 -4.96 -1.87 -3.38
C TYR A 95 -3.69 -1.44 -4.09
N ILE A 96 -3.44 -0.14 -4.12
CA ILE A 96 -2.29 0.46 -4.79
C ILE A 96 -1.47 1.17 -3.73
N VAL A 97 -0.21 0.80 -3.62
CA VAL A 97 0.74 1.49 -2.75
C VAL A 97 1.80 2.11 -3.64
N THR A 98 1.91 3.42 -3.62
CA THR A 98 2.86 4.15 -4.48
C THR A 98 3.75 5.05 -3.64
N GLU A 99 5.04 4.99 -3.91
CA GLU A 99 5.98 5.98 -3.41
C GLU A 99 5.73 7.33 -4.10
N HIS A 100 5.69 8.41 -3.32
CA HIS A 100 5.49 9.77 -3.82
C HIS A 100 4.12 10.04 -4.48
N ALA A 101 3.02 9.59 -3.88
CA ALA A 101 1.76 10.32 -4.07
C ALA A 101 1.95 11.74 -3.50
N ARG A 102 1.72 12.77 -4.32
CA ARG A 102 2.02 14.19 -4.04
C ARG A 102 1.61 14.57 -2.61
N ILE A 103 2.53 15.17 -1.84
CA ILE A 103 2.16 16.12 -0.79
C ILE A 103 2.29 17.53 -1.39
N PRO A 104 1.22 18.18 -1.91
CA PRO A 104 1.19 19.63 -1.97
C PRO A 104 0.94 20.19 -0.55
N PRO A 105 1.58 21.31 -0.14
CA PRO A 105 1.62 21.74 1.26
C PRO A 105 0.29 22.18 1.91
N SER A 106 -0.85 22.20 1.21
CA SER A 106 -2.01 22.95 1.73
C SER A 106 -3.33 22.61 1.02
N ALA A 107 -3.91 21.45 1.30
CA ALA A 107 -5.34 21.17 1.09
C ALA A 107 -5.75 19.90 1.86
N ARG A 108 -5.68 19.95 3.20
CA ARG A 108 -6.02 18.83 4.09
C ARG A 108 -7.52 18.75 4.35
N GLY A 109 -8.17 17.72 3.80
CA GLY A 109 -9.27 17.00 4.45
C GLY A 109 -8.73 15.68 4.99
N ILE A 110 -8.03 15.77 6.12
CA ILE A 110 -7.22 14.79 6.89
C ILE A 110 -7.44 13.29 6.55
N PRO A 111 -6.38 12.57 6.14
CA PRO A 111 -5.73 11.63 7.07
C PRO A 111 -4.20 11.80 7.17
N THR A 112 -3.63 11.46 8.32
CA THR A 112 -2.18 11.50 8.60
C THR A 112 -1.84 10.33 9.52
N ILE A 113 -1.11 9.32 9.02
CA ILE A 113 -0.56 8.26 9.87
C ILE A 113 0.97 8.40 9.91
N ILE A 114 1.48 8.59 11.13
CA ILE A 114 2.90 8.71 11.48
C ILE A 114 3.28 7.52 12.37
N ILE A 115 4.38 6.85 12.02
CA ILE A 115 5.25 6.11 12.96
C ILE A 115 6.68 6.57 12.67
#